data_AF-A0A418BAZ9-F1
#
_entry.id   AF-A0A418BAZ9-F1
#
_cell.length_a   1.000
_cell.length_b   1.000
_cell.length_c   1.000
_cell.angle_alpha   90.00
_cell.angle_beta   90.00
_cell.angle_gamma   90.00
#
_symmetry.space_group_name_H-M   'P 1'
#
loop_
_entity.id
_entity.type
_entity.pdbx_description
1 polymer ?
#
loop_
_entity_poly.entity_id
_entity_poly.type
_entity_poly.pdbx_seq_one_letter_code
_entity_poly.pdbx_strand_id
1 'polypeptide(L)'
;MATYAFTDEEAEVLSHKPRLGELSVGEKVAEADLLKQQGNLYFKAGMFKKAVQQYLKIFLYVNGLSVAGDGMSSYARGNSKATEDEGVAITQLKIAAYSNMAMCQLKLDNPDKAIELADKVLALEPGHTKARLRKAQA
;
A
#
# COMPACT_ATOMS: atom_id res chain seq x y z
N MET A 1 -17.95 -24.25 0.25
CA MET A 1 -16.77 -23.36 0.19
C MET A 1 -16.28 -23.19 1.61
N ALA A 2 -15.03 -23.51 1.91
CA ALA A 2 -14.47 -23.28 3.25
C ALA A 2 -14.32 -21.78 3.48
N THR A 3 -15.03 -21.24 4.46
CA THR A 3 -14.83 -19.86 4.92
C THR A 3 -13.48 -19.78 5.60
N TYR A 4 -12.62 -18.85 5.17
CA TYR A 4 -11.34 -18.61 5.84
C TYR A 4 -11.59 -18.19 7.29
N ALA A 5 -11.04 -18.95 8.25
CA ALA A 5 -11.06 -18.60 9.66
C ALA A 5 -9.72 -17.96 10.03
N PHE A 6 -9.77 -16.72 10.53
CA PHE A 6 -8.58 -16.04 11.03
C PHE A 6 -8.09 -16.70 12.32
N THR A 7 -6.78 -16.83 12.49
CA THR A 7 -6.20 -17.21 13.79
C THR A 7 -6.35 -16.05 14.78
N ASP A 8 -6.12 -16.32 16.07
CA ASP A 8 -6.20 -15.28 17.10
C ASP A 8 -5.20 -14.15 16.83
N GLU A 9 -4.01 -14.47 16.33
CA GLU A 9 -2.99 -13.49 15.96
C GLU A 9 -3.41 -12.67 14.73
N GLU A 10 -4.02 -13.31 13.72
CA GLU A 10 -4.52 -12.61 12.54
C GLU A 10 -5.69 -11.68 12.91
N ALA A 11 -6.57 -12.13 13.83
CA ALA A 11 -7.67 -11.32 14.34
C ALA A 11 -7.17 -10.11 15.14
N GLU A 12 -6.10 -10.27 15.93
CA GLU A 12 -5.46 -9.17 16.66
C GLU A 12 -4.93 -8.10 15.69
N VAL A 13 -4.19 -8.51 14.65
CA VAL A 13 -3.70 -7.60 13.60
C VAL A 13 -4.85 -6.85 12.92
N LEU A 14 -5.97 -7.55 12.62
CA LEU A 14 -7.15 -6.94 12.00
C LEU A 14 -7.93 -6.01 12.94
N SER A 15 -7.82 -6.21 14.26
CA SER A 15 -8.49 -5.38 15.27
C SER A 15 -7.81 -4.03 15.47
N HIS A 16 -6.54 -3.91 15.08
CA HIS A 16 -5.80 -2.66 15.24
C HIS A 16 -6.43 -1.53 14.44
N LYS A 17 -6.71 -0.43 15.13
CA LYS A 17 -7.28 0.79 14.53
C LYS A 17 -6.15 1.74 14.15
N PRO A 18 -6.07 2.20 12.89
CA PRO A 18 -5.03 3.12 12.46
C PRO A 18 -5.05 4.39 13.31
N ARG A 19 -3.88 4.82 13.81
CA ARG A 19 -3.78 6.07 14.57
C ARG A 19 -3.96 7.28 13.67
N LEU A 20 -4.69 8.27 14.16
CA LEU A 20 -4.95 9.55 13.47
C LEU A 20 -4.39 10.68 14.32
N GLY A 21 -3.71 11.64 13.71
CA GLY A 21 -3.14 12.81 14.39
C GLY A 21 -1.76 13.20 13.89
N GLU A 22 -1.06 14.02 14.67
CA GLU A 22 0.35 14.36 14.42
C GLU A 22 1.22 13.14 14.72
N LEU A 23 1.70 12.50 13.66
CA LEU A 23 2.60 11.34 13.70
C LEU A 23 3.94 11.72 13.06
N SER A 24 5.03 11.22 13.64
CA SER A 24 6.35 11.25 13.00
C SER A 24 6.35 10.45 11.69
N VAL A 25 7.37 10.66 10.85
CA VAL A 25 7.50 9.91 9.59
C VAL A 25 7.61 8.40 9.85
N GLY A 26 8.47 8.00 10.79
CA GLY A 26 8.59 6.60 11.21
C GLY A 26 7.26 5.98 11.70
N GLU A 27 6.47 6.71 12.49
CA GLU A 27 5.15 6.23 12.93
C GLU A 27 4.16 6.09 11.76
N LYS A 28 4.18 7.02 10.80
CA LYS A 28 3.35 6.91 9.58
C LYS A 28 3.75 5.70 8.74
N VAL A 29 5.05 5.41 8.62
CA VAL A 29 5.56 4.22 7.93
C VAL A 29 5.09 2.95 8.66
N ALA A 30 5.19 2.90 9.99
CA ALA A 30 4.71 1.77 10.77
C ALA A 30 3.20 1.51 10.61
N GLU A 31 2.37 2.57 10.63
CA GLU A 31 0.93 2.46 10.39
C GLU A 31 0.62 1.98 8.96
N ALA A 32 1.35 2.48 7.97
CA ALA A 32 1.24 2.01 6.59
C ALA A 32 1.61 0.52 6.44
N ASP A 33 2.65 0.07 7.14
CA ASP A 33 3.05 -1.34 7.14
C ASP A 33 1.98 -2.24 7.78
N LEU A 34 1.36 -1.77 8.86
CA LEU A 34 0.28 -2.52 9.50
C LEU A 34 -0.96 -2.62 8.61
N LEU A 35 -1.33 -1.54 7.93
CA LEU A 35 -2.40 -1.55 6.93
C LEU A 35 -2.10 -2.51 5.76
N LYS A 36 -0.83 -2.59 5.34
CA LYS A 36 -0.39 -3.58 4.35
C LYS A 36 -0.58 -5.01 4.86
N GLN A 37 -0.22 -5.29 6.12
CA GLN A 37 -0.43 -6.61 6.75
C GLN A 37 -1.92 -6.96 6.82
N GLN A 38 -2.77 -6.05 7.28
CA GLN A 38 -4.22 -6.24 7.30
C GLN A 38 -4.77 -6.52 5.89
N GLY A 39 -4.32 -5.78 4.88
CA GLY A 39 -4.67 -6.02 3.48
C GLY A 39 -4.28 -7.42 3.01
N ASN A 40 -3.08 -7.89 3.36
CA ASN A 40 -2.61 -9.23 3.01
C ASN A 40 -3.44 -10.33 3.67
N LEU A 41 -3.88 -10.14 4.92
CA LEU A 41 -4.78 -11.07 5.61
C LEU A 41 -6.14 -11.17 4.92
N TYR A 42 -6.73 -10.03 4.55
CA TYR A 42 -7.96 -10.03 3.77
C TYR A 42 -7.78 -10.65 2.39
N PHE A 43 -6.63 -10.44 1.74
CA PHE A 43 -6.32 -11.08 0.46
C PHE A 43 -6.25 -12.61 0.60
N LYS A 44 -5.55 -13.10 1.64
CA LYS A 44 -5.44 -14.53 1.98
C LYS A 44 -6.81 -15.15 2.23
N ALA A 45 -7.72 -14.40 2.86
CA ALA A 45 -9.10 -14.80 3.12
C ALA A 45 -10.04 -14.71 1.89
N GLY A 46 -9.54 -14.30 0.72
CA GLY A 46 -10.36 -14.06 -0.47
C GLY A 46 -11.27 -12.84 -0.39
N MET A 47 -11.13 -12.01 0.65
CA MET A 47 -11.90 -10.78 0.87
C MET A 47 -11.29 -9.60 0.11
N PHE A 48 -11.18 -9.69 -1.21
CA PHE A 48 -10.43 -8.73 -2.03
C PHE A 48 -10.92 -7.28 -1.91
N LYS A 49 -12.23 -7.05 -1.76
CA LYS A 49 -12.76 -5.69 -1.54
C LYS A 49 -12.25 -5.07 -0.24
N LYS A 50 -12.19 -5.86 0.84
CA LYS A 50 -11.63 -5.40 2.12
C LYS A 50 -10.11 -5.22 2.03
N ALA A 51 -9.41 -6.09 1.32
CA ALA A 51 -7.98 -5.95 1.06
C ALA A 51 -7.66 -4.62 0.36
N VAL A 52 -8.40 -4.29 -0.71
CA VAL A 52 -8.28 -3.01 -1.42
C VAL A 52 -8.49 -1.82 -0.47
N GLN A 53 -9.48 -1.88 0.42
CA GLN A 53 -9.72 -0.81 1.39
C GLN A 53 -8.54 -0.57 2.33
N GLN A 54 -7.87 -1.63 2.81
CA GLN A 54 -6.70 -1.45 3.67
C GLN A 54 -5.50 -0.93 2.89
N TYR A 55 -5.25 -1.45 1.68
CA TYR A 55 -4.18 -0.94 0.82
C TYR A 55 -4.40 0.54 0.44
N LEU A 56 -5.64 0.98 0.24
CA LEU A 56 -5.95 2.38 -0.03
C LEU A 56 -5.61 3.29 1.15
N LYS A 57 -5.84 2.83 2.39
CA LYS A 57 -5.52 3.63 3.59
C LYS A 57 -4.03 3.89 3.76
N ILE A 58 -3.15 3.05 3.21
CA ILE A 58 -1.68 3.27 3.22
C ILE A 58 -1.36 4.67 2.71
N PHE A 59 -2.03 5.10 1.64
CA PHE A 59 -1.84 6.42 1.03
C PHE A 59 -2.20 7.59 1.93
N LEU A 60 -3.01 7.39 2.98
CA LEU A 60 -3.30 8.43 3.98
C LEU A 60 -2.06 8.76 4.84
N TYR A 61 -1.15 7.80 4.99
CA TYR A 61 0.06 7.93 5.80
C TYR A 61 1.30 8.27 4.97
N VAL A 62 1.37 7.77 3.72
CA VAL A 62 2.56 7.91 2.87
C VAL A 62 2.46 9.00 1.79
N ASN A 63 1.27 9.54 1.51
CA ASN A 63 1.14 10.69 0.61
C ASN A 63 1.41 12.00 1.35
N GLY A 64 1.95 12.99 0.63
CA GLY A 64 2.33 14.27 1.21
C GLY A 64 3.67 14.24 1.96
N LEU A 65 4.20 13.08 2.32
CA LEU A 65 5.56 12.97 2.86
C LEU A 65 6.59 13.30 1.77
N SER A 66 7.28 14.43 1.92
CA SER A 66 8.38 14.84 1.06
C SER A 66 9.68 14.24 1.58
N VAL A 67 10.44 13.56 0.71
CA VAL A 67 11.76 13.02 1.03
C VAL A 67 12.78 14.16 1.01
N ALA A 68 13.69 14.19 2.00
CA ALA A 68 14.79 15.14 2.03
C ALA A 68 15.71 14.91 0.81
N GLY A 69 16.00 15.99 0.07
CA GLY A 69 16.84 15.93 -1.13
C GLY A 69 16.07 15.79 -2.44
N ASP A 70 14.76 15.55 -2.40
CA ASP A 70 13.92 15.52 -3.60
C ASP A 70 13.63 16.96 -4.09
N GLY A 71 13.58 17.20 -5.41
CA GLY A 71 13.41 18.55 -6.00
C GLY A 71 12.10 19.24 -5.61
N MET A 72 11.12 18.45 -5.14
CA MET A 72 9.83 18.90 -4.63
C MET A 72 9.81 19.20 -3.12
N SER A 73 10.88 18.88 -2.38
CA SER A 73 11.00 19.10 -0.93
C SER A 73 11.00 20.58 -0.53
N SER A 74 11.39 21.47 -1.45
CA SER A 74 11.40 22.93 -1.24
C SER A 74 10.00 23.56 -1.24
N TYR A 75 8.99 22.88 -1.81
CA TYR A 75 7.61 23.40 -1.93
C TYR A 75 6.65 22.81 -0.88
N ALA A 76 7.12 21.85 -0.09
CA ALA A 76 6.37 21.17 0.96
C ALA A 76 6.21 22.07 2.20
N ARG A 77 5.40 23.14 2.11
CA ARG A 77 5.00 23.93 3.29
C ARG A 77 4.04 23.10 4.14
N GLY A 78 4.55 22.55 5.26
CA GLY A 78 3.75 21.85 6.27
C GLY A 78 3.88 20.32 6.26
N ASN A 79 4.70 19.72 5.39
CA ASN A 79 4.90 18.28 5.38
C ASN A 79 6.17 17.87 6.13
N SER A 80 6.09 16.77 6.88
CA SER A 80 7.22 16.13 7.54
C SER A 80 8.27 15.73 6.50
N LYS A 81 9.52 16.17 6.68
CA LYS A 81 10.65 15.77 5.84
C LYS A 81 11.09 14.37 6.24
N ALA A 82 10.90 13.39 5.35
CA ALA A 82 11.40 12.03 5.53
C ALA A 82 12.91 12.00 5.25
N THR A 83 13.66 11.17 5.99
CA THR A 83 15.05 10.85 5.62
C THR A 83 15.09 10.09 4.30
N GLU A 84 16.28 9.93 3.72
CA GLU A 84 16.45 9.14 2.49
C GLU A 84 16.00 7.69 2.69
N ASP A 85 16.38 7.06 3.81
CA ASP A 85 15.97 5.70 4.18
C ASP A 85 14.45 5.58 4.33
N GLU A 86 13.81 6.55 5.00
CA GLU A 86 12.35 6.61 5.12
C GLU A 86 11.69 6.81 3.74
N GLY A 87 12.32 7.58 2.84
CA GLY A 87 11.87 7.78 1.46
C GLY A 87 11.86 6.50 0.64
N VAL A 88 12.88 5.66 0.80
CA VAL A 88 12.92 4.31 0.18
C VAL A 88 11.79 3.45 0.74
N ALA A 89 11.59 3.42 2.06
CA ALA A 89 10.52 2.66 2.69
C ALA A 89 9.12 3.10 2.22
N ILE A 90 8.89 4.42 2.15
CA ILE A 90 7.66 5.03 1.62
C ILE A 90 7.41 4.60 0.17
N THR A 91 8.45 4.60 -0.66
CA THR A 91 8.33 4.22 -2.07
C THR A 91 7.99 2.73 -2.20
N GLN A 92 8.67 1.87 -1.44
CA GLN A 92 8.39 0.43 -1.40
C GLN A 92 6.96 0.13 -0.90
N LEU A 93 6.46 0.88 0.08
CA LEU A 93 5.07 0.79 0.54
C LEU A 93 4.06 1.16 -0.56
N LYS A 94 4.32 2.22 -1.33
CA LYS A 94 3.47 2.62 -2.46
C LYS A 94 3.46 1.56 -3.56
N ILE A 95 4.63 1.03 -3.91
CA ILE A 95 4.78 -0.06 -4.89
C ILE A 95 3.98 -1.28 -4.42
N ALA A 96 4.16 -1.72 -3.18
CA ALA A 96 3.45 -2.87 -2.62
C ALA A 96 1.93 -2.66 -2.62
N ALA A 97 1.45 -1.48 -2.21
CA ALA A 97 0.04 -1.14 -2.19
C ALA A 97 -0.60 -1.22 -3.59
N TYR A 98 -0.02 -0.53 -4.58
CA TYR A 98 -0.54 -0.56 -5.96
C TYR A 98 -0.47 -1.96 -6.57
N SER A 99 0.66 -2.66 -6.38
CA SER A 99 0.91 -4.02 -6.85
C SER A 99 -0.12 -5.02 -6.30
N ASN A 100 -0.42 -4.94 -5.00
CA ASN A 100 -1.39 -5.84 -4.36
C ASN A 100 -2.83 -5.47 -4.72
N MET A 101 -3.15 -4.17 -4.82
CA MET A 101 -4.45 -3.72 -5.32
C MET A 101 -4.69 -4.18 -6.75
N ALA A 102 -3.70 -4.12 -7.64
CA ALA A 102 -3.81 -4.62 -9.01
C ALA A 102 -4.20 -6.11 -9.00
N MET A 103 -3.58 -6.92 -8.14
CA MET A 103 -3.97 -8.33 -8.00
C MET A 103 -5.39 -8.50 -7.48
N CYS A 104 -5.81 -7.68 -6.50
CA CYS A 104 -7.17 -7.71 -6.00
C CYS A 104 -8.18 -7.37 -7.09
N GLN A 105 -7.89 -6.40 -7.95
CA GLN A 105 -8.77 -6.02 -9.06
C GLN A 105 -8.88 -7.13 -10.10
N LEU A 106 -7.78 -7.82 -10.42
CA LEU A 106 -7.84 -9.04 -11.25
C LEU A 106 -8.73 -10.11 -10.63
N LYS A 107 -8.63 -10.33 -9.31
CA LYS A 107 -9.47 -11.29 -8.59
C LYS A 107 -10.94 -10.86 -8.48
N LEU A 108 -11.23 -9.58 -8.71
CA LEU A 108 -12.57 -9.00 -8.74
C LEU A 108 -13.11 -8.81 -10.16
N ASP A 109 -12.41 -9.34 -11.18
CA ASP A 109 -12.78 -9.22 -12.59
C ASP A 109 -12.85 -7.77 -13.10
N ASN A 110 -11.95 -6.91 -12.59
CA ASN A 110 -11.80 -5.51 -13.00
C ASN A 110 -10.42 -5.27 -13.68
N PRO A 111 -10.20 -5.78 -14.90
CA PRO A 111 -8.91 -5.71 -15.58
C PRO A 111 -8.44 -4.27 -15.86
N ASP A 112 -9.34 -3.38 -16.28
CA ASP A 112 -9.00 -1.97 -16.55
C ASP A 112 -8.34 -1.31 -15.33
N LYS A 113 -8.91 -1.54 -14.14
CA LYS A 113 -8.37 -1.00 -12.90
C LYS A 113 -7.05 -1.66 -12.52
N ALA A 114 -6.89 -2.95 -12.81
CA ALA A 114 -5.63 -3.64 -12.59
C ALA A 114 -4.49 -3.07 -13.46
N ILE A 115 -4.77 -2.73 -14.73
CA ILE A 115 -3.81 -2.10 -15.64
C ILE A 115 -3.39 -0.73 -15.11
N GLU A 116 -4.35 0.13 -14.76
CA GLU A 116 -4.05 1.46 -14.20
C GLU A 116 -3.14 1.38 -12.96
N LEU A 117 -3.41 0.42 -12.08
CA LEU A 117 -2.62 0.22 -10.86
C LEU A 117 -1.23 -0.37 -11.16
N ALA A 118 -1.13 -1.29 -12.12
CA ALA A 118 0.14 -1.83 -12.56
C ALA A 118 1.02 -0.76 -13.23
N ASP A 119 0.43 0.14 -14.02
CA ASP A 119 1.15 1.26 -14.64
C ASP A 119 1.70 2.24 -13.60
N LYS A 120 0.97 2.49 -12.51
CA LYS A 120 1.50 3.27 -11.38
C LYS A 120 2.72 2.61 -10.72
N VAL A 121 2.74 1.29 -10.63
CA VAL A 121 3.93 0.57 -10.12
C VAL A 121 5.09 0.73 -11.09
N LEU A 122 4.85 0.54 -12.39
CA LEU A 122 5.90 0.65 -13.42
C LEU A 122 6.45 2.06 -13.57
N ALA A 123 5.66 3.09 -13.27
CA ALA A 123 6.13 4.47 -13.21
C ALA A 123 7.10 4.72 -12.04
N LEU A 124 6.95 4.00 -10.92
CA LEU A 124 7.84 4.08 -9.75
C LEU A 124 9.04 3.14 -9.87
N GLU A 125 8.81 1.94 -10.38
CA GLU A 125 9.81 0.88 -10.54
C GLU A 125 9.58 0.18 -11.89
N PRO A 126 10.19 0.68 -12.99
CA PRO A 126 10.00 0.11 -14.33
C PRO A 126 10.39 -1.37 -14.46
N GLY A 127 11.30 -1.84 -13.60
CA GLY A 127 11.76 -3.23 -13.55
C GLY A 127 10.83 -4.19 -12.81
N HIS A 128 9.74 -3.72 -12.19
CA HIS A 128 8.94 -4.52 -11.27
C HIS A 128 8.18 -5.67 -11.97
N THR A 129 8.69 -6.89 -11.82
CA THR A 129 8.24 -8.07 -12.57
C THR A 129 6.75 -8.39 -12.34
N LYS A 130 6.29 -8.36 -11.07
CA LYS A 130 4.89 -8.72 -10.76
C LYS A 130 3.89 -7.71 -11.32
N ALA A 131 4.28 -6.47 -11.56
CA ALA A 131 3.38 -5.46 -12.16
C ALA A 131 3.21 -5.75 -13.65
N ARG A 132 4.30 -6.05 -14.37
CA ARG A 132 4.23 -6.48 -15.77
C ARG A 132 3.36 -7.72 -15.95
N LEU A 133 3.54 -8.72 -15.09
CA LEU A 133 2.72 -9.95 -15.13
C LEU A 133 1.24 -9.67 -14.90
N ARG A 134 0.90 -8.84 -13.91
CA ARG A 134 -0.50 -8.47 -13.64
C ARG A 134 -1.12 -7.65 -14.76
N LYS A 135 -0.35 -6.75 -15.37
CA LYS A 135 -0.80 -6.01 -16.56
C LYS A 135 -1.05 -6.93 -17.75
N ALA A 136 -0.23 -7.96 -17.94
CA ALA A 136 -0.42 -8.95 -19.00
C ALA A 136 -1.57 -9.93 -18.72
N GLN A 137 -1.98 -10.08 -17.45
CA GLN A 137 -3.09 -10.93 -17.04
C GLN A 137 -4.45 -10.21 -17.12
N ALA A 138 -4.45 -8.89 -17.05
CA ALA A 138 -5.63 -8.05 -17.23
C ALA A 138 -6.05 -8.02 -18.70
#